data_AF-A0A1W9TCM9-F1
#
_entry.id   AF-A0A1W9TCM9-F1
#
_cell.length_a   1.000
_cell.length_b   1.000
_cell.length_c   1.000
_cell.angle_alpha   90.00
_cell.angle_beta   90.00
_cell.angle_gamma   90.00
#
_symmetry.space_group_name_H-M   'P 1'
#
loop_
_entity.id
_entity.type
_entity.pdbx_description
1 polymer ?
#
loop_
_entity_poly.entity_id
_entity_poly.type
_entity_poly.pdbx_seq_one_letter_code
_entity_poly.pdbx_strand_id
1 'polypeptide(L)' 'MEINQNFIAPCGLYCGVCGVHFATRDNNKGFLEKLLVVYQGKIAGLDHLTIEDIKCKTPVDLD' A
#
# COMPACT_ATOMS: atom_id res chain seq x y z
N MET A 1 -23.15 2.13 10.68
CA MET A 1 -21.79 2.08 10.10
C MET A 1 -21.93 1.40 8.76
N GLU A 2 -21.68 2.11 7.66
CA GLU A 2 -21.61 1.49 6.34
C GLU A 2 -20.22 0.89 6.16
N ILE A 3 -20.15 -0.38 5.77
CA ILE A 3 -18.89 -1.08 5.54
C ILE A 3 -18.50 -0.91 4.07
N ASN A 4 -17.37 -0.25 3.82
CA ASN A 4 -16.80 -0.17 2.48
C ASN A 4 -16.18 -1.52 2.10
N GLN A 5 -16.84 -2.25 1.20
CA GLN A 5 -16.41 -3.57 0.74
C GLN A 5 -15.01 -3.55 0.11
N ASN A 6 -14.56 -2.41 -0.44
CA ASN A 6 -13.24 -2.27 -1.07
C ASN A 6 -12.08 -2.35 -0.06
N PHE A 7 -12.37 -2.22 1.24
CA PHE A 7 -11.37 -2.30 2.31
C PHE A 7 -11.52 -3.56 3.18
N ILE A 8 -12.36 -4.51 2.75
CA ILE A 8 -12.49 -5.79 3.44
C ILE A 8 -11.33 -6.69 3.01
N ALA A 9 -10.49 -7.01 4.00
CA ALA A 9 -9.48 -8.04 3.88
C ALA A 9 -10.08 -9.38 3.45
N PRO A 10 -9.56 -10.10 2.43
CA PRO A 10 -9.68 -11.54 2.46
C PRO A 10 -9.02 -12.02 3.76
N CYS A 11 -9.67 -12.94 4.49
CA CYS A 11 -9.27 -13.33 5.84
C CYS A 11 -7.75 -13.52 5.98
N GLY A 12 -7.15 -12.87 6.98
CA GLY A 12 -5.72 -13.01 7.32
C GLY A 12 -4.74 -12.04 6.63
N LEU A 13 -5.17 -11.17 5.72
CA LEU A 13 -4.24 -10.35 4.90
C LEU A 13 -4.29 -8.85 5.22
N TYR A 14 -3.85 -8.35 6.38
CA TYR A 14 -3.86 -6.87 6.59
C TYR A 14 -2.89 -6.25 7.60
N CYS A 15 -1.77 -6.87 7.99
CA CYS A 15 -0.84 -6.12 8.86
C CYS A 15 -0.01 -5.05 8.12
N GLY A 16 0.13 -5.14 6.78
CA GLY A 16 0.94 -4.20 5.98
C GLY A 16 0.18 -3.30 4.98
N VAL A 17 -1.02 -3.71 4.55
CA VAL A 17 -1.77 -3.03 3.46
C VAL A 17 -2.44 -1.73 3.92
N CYS A 18 -2.88 -1.65 5.19
CA CYS A 18 -3.42 -0.41 5.76
C CYS A 18 -2.42 0.75 5.70
N GLY A 19 -1.14 0.48 5.97
CA GLY A 19 -0.09 1.50 5.96
C GLY A 19 0.07 2.12 4.57
N VAL A 20 0.10 1.27 3.53
CA VAL A 20 0.14 1.69 2.14
C VAL A 20 -1.10 2.52 1.78
N HIS A 21 -2.30 2.02 2.09
CA HIS A 21 -3.54 2.72 1.76
C HIS A 21 -3.60 4.13 2.36
N PHE A 22 -3.31 4.27 3.65
CA PHE A 22 -3.29 5.59 4.31
C PHE A 22 -2.18 6.48 3.76
N ALA A 23 -0.99 5.93 3.50
CA ALA A 23 0.12 6.69 2.94
C ALA A 23 -0.19 7.21 1.53
N THR A 24 -0.86 6.41 0.69
CA THR A 24 -1.34 6.86 -0.62
C THR A 24 -2.44 7.91 -0.49
N ARG A 25 -3.49 7.65 0.30
CA ARG A 25 -4.63 8.57 0.48
C ARG A 25 -4.19 9.94 0.99
N ASP A 26 -3.26 9.96 1.95
CA ASP A 26 -2.81 11.18 2.62
C ASP A 26 -1.59 11.81 1.91
N ASN A 27 -1.20 11.30 0.73
CA ASN A 27 -0.01 11.71 -0.02
C ASN A 27 1.27 11.74 0.84
N ASN A 28 1.40 10.80 1.77
CA ASN A 28 2.49 10.73 2.73
C ASN A 28 3.69 9.98 2.13
N LYS A 29 4.44 10.68 1.27
CA LYS A 29 5.63 10.13 0.59
C LYS A 29 6.67 9.56 1.57
N GLY A 30 6.95 10.26 2.66
CA GLY A 30 7.94 9.79 3.65
C GLY A 30 7.55 8.49 4.33
N PHE A 31 6.24 8.22 4.48
CA PHE A 31 5.79 6.92 4.97
C PHE A 31 5.85 5.85 3.88
N LEU A 32 5.53 6.17 2.62
CA LEU A 32 5.72 5.26 1.49
C LEU A 32 7.18 4.83 1.33
N GLU A 33 8.14 5.75 1.50
CA GLU A 33 9.58 5.44 1.48
C GLU A 33 9.98 4.41 2.55
N LYS A 34 9.48 4.57 3.78
CA LYS A 34 9.72 3.62 4.86
C LYS A 34 9.10 2.25 4.57
N LEU A 35 7.90 2.24 4.02
CA LEU A 35 7.23 1.00 3.61
C LEU A 35 8.00 0.30 2.49
N LEU A 36 8.49 1.04 1.49
CA LEU A 36 9.31 0.50 0.40
C LEU A 36 10.55 -0.23 0.92
N VAL A 37 11.27 0.35 1.88
CA VAL A 37 12.43 -0.29 2.51
C VAL A 37 12.04 -1.60 3.21
N VAL A 38 10.85 -1.66 3.83
CA VAL A 38 10.35 -2.90 4.43
C VAL A 38 10.07 -3.95 3.34
N TYR A 39 9.42 -3.59 2.24
CA TYR A 39 9.12 -4.52 1.15
C TYR A 39 10.40 -5.07 0.51
N GLN A 40 11.35 -4.20 0.16
CA GLN A 40 12.63 -4.60 -0.42
C GLN A 40 13.47 -5.46 0.55
N GLY A 41 13.52 -5.10 1.83
CA GLY A 41 14.38 -5.76 2.81
C GLY A 41 13.80 -7.01 3.47
N LYS A 42 12.49 -7.26 3.38
CA LYS A 42 11.82 -8.39 4.06
C LYS A 42 11.29 -9.46 3.11
N ILE A 43 11.19 -9.17 1.82
CA ILE A 43 10.62 -10.09 0.83
C ILE A 43 11.63 -10.26 -0.31
N ALA A 44 12.14 -11.47 -0.45
CA ALA A 44 13.13 -11.79 -1.47
C ALA A 44 12.57 -11.53 -2.89
N GLY A 45 13.37 -10.86 -3.73
CA GLY A 45 13.02 -10.58 -5.11
C GLY A 45 12.22 -9.29 -5.33
N LEU A 46 11.94 -8.52 -4.27
CA LEU A 46 11.23 -7.23 -4.38
C LEU A 46 12.17 -6.01 -4.40
N ASP A 47 13.48 -6.20 -4.52
CA ASP A 47 14.48 -5.13 -4.50
C ASP A 47 14.28 -4.07 -5.62
N HIS A 48 13.60 -4.45 -6.70
CA HIS A 48 13.33 -3.60 -7.86
C HIS A 48 12.12 -2.69 -7.70
N LEU A 49 11.32 -2.86 -6.64
CA LEU A 49 10.12 -2.05 -6.43
C LEU A 49 10.46 -0.57 -6.24
N THR A 50 9.55 0.28 -6.65
CA THR A 50 9.55 1.73 -6.43
C THR A 50 8.36 2.15 -5.57
N ILE A 51 8.32 3.44 -5.19
CA ILE A 51 7.18 4.03 -4.50
C ILE A 51 5.90 3.87 -5.31
N GLU A 52 5.96 3.99 -6.64
CA GLU A 52 4.79 3.92 -7.50
C GLU A 52 4.22 2.49 -7.54
N ASP A 53 5.08 1.47 -7.53
CA ASP A 53 4.66 0.07 -7.54
C ASP A 53 3.90 -0.34 -6.27
N ILE A 54 4.18 0.35 -5.16
CA ILE A 54 3.52 0.07 -3.86
C ILE A 54 2.33 0.98 -3.59
N LYS A 55 2.05 2.03 -4.38
CA LYS A 55 0.88 2.89 -4.14
C LYS A 55 -0.42 2.14 -4.43
N CYS A 56 -1.46 2.44 -3.66
CA CYS A 56 -2.81 2.06 -4.07
C CYS A 56 -3.23 2.86 -5.31
N LYS A 57 -3.92 2.22 -6.26
CA LYS A 57 -4.61 2.96 -7.32
C LYS A 57 -5.74 3.75 -6.70
N THR A 58 -5.78 5.06 -6.95
CA THR A 58 -6.93 5.88 -6.61
C THR A 58 -7.90 5.90 -7.78
N PRO A 59 -9.19 6.29 -7.59
CA PRO A 59 -10.15 6.35 -8.68
C PRO A 59 -9.75 7.27 -9.84
N VAL A 60 -8.78 8.18 -9.62
CA VAL A 60 -8.22 9.10 -10.63
C VAL A 60 -7.20 8.39 -11.55
N ASP A 61 -6.69 7.22 -11.15
CA ASP A 61 -5.68 6.46 -11.89
C ASP A 61 -6.29 5.28 -12.71
N LEU A 62 -7.61 5.30 -12.92
CA LEU A 62 -8.39 4.24 -13.59
C LEU A 62 -8.94 4.65 -14.97
N ASP A 63 -8.23 5.52 -15.69
CA ASP A 63 -8.48 5.81 -17.11
C ASP A 63 -8.05 4.67 -18.04
#